data_AF-K7ZXU9-F1
#
_entry.id   AF-K7ZXU9-F1
#
_cell.length_a   1.000
_cell.length_b   1.000
_cell.length_c   1.000
_cell.angle_alpha   90.00
_cell.angle_beta   90.00
_cell.angle_gamma   90.00
#
_symmetry.space_group_name_H-M   'P 1'
#
loop_
_entity.id
_entity.type
_entity.pdbx_description
1 polymer ?
#
loop_
_entity_poly.entity_id
_entity_poly.type
_entity_poly.pdbx_seq_one_letter_code
_entity_poly.pdbx_strand_id
1 'polypeptide(L)'
;MVPWSVASFMAISATARLFNRLGPRLLIITGCLLQAAGIVLLTQIAPGSPWALLVTAFSLMGAGGSLCSSTAQSSAFLHTANADMPDASALWNINRQLSFCLGVTLISVALNVLMHLLAPAAAWRATFTLAAALTLLPVFFAWRLPSAAVVLSFLSEKEK
;
A
#
# COMPACT_ATOMS: atom_id res chain seq x y z
N MET A 1 -9.49 -9.83 -10.91
CA MET A 1 -8.04 -9.57 -10.75
C MET A 1 -7.46 -8.66 -11.84
N VAL A 2 -7.96 -8.70 -13.09
CA VAL A 2 -7.45 -7.82 -14.17
C VAL A 2 -7.40 -6.32 -13.81
N PRO A 3 -8.45 -5.69 -13.22
CA PRO A 3 -8.39 -4.27 -12.87
C PRO A 3 -7.28 -3.95 -11.86
N TRP A 4 -7.09 -4.83 -10.87
CA TRP A 4 -6.00 -4.73 -9.91
C TRP A 4 -4.65 -4.75 -10.63
N SER A 5 -4.38 -5.79 -11.42
CA SER A 5 -3.09 -6.00 -12.06
C SER A 5 -2.71 -4.84 -12.99
N VAL A 6 -3.66 -4.33 -13.77
CA VAL A 6 -3.43 -3.17 -14.66
C VAL A 6 -3.10 -1.92 -13.84
N ALA A 7 -3.88 -1.63 -12.79
CA ALA A 7 -3.65 -0.48 -11.93
C ALA A 7 -2.32 -0.58 -11.17
N SER A 8 -1.98 -1.76 -10.66
CA SER A 8 -0.68 -2.07 -10.05
C SER A 8 0.48 -1.83 -11.01
N PHE A 9 0.39 -2.35 -12.23
CA PHE A 9 1.42 -2.16 -13.24
C PHE A 9 1.66 -0.67 -13.52
N MET A 10 0.58 0.09 -13.76
CA MET A 10 0.67 1.54 -13.98
C MET A 10 1.30 2.27 -12.79
N ALA A 11 0.90 1.92 -11.56
CA ALA A 11 1.45 2.52 -10.34
C ALA A 11 2.95 2.21 -10.17
N ILE A 12 3.37 0.96 -10.38
CA ILE A 12 4.78 0.56 -10.30
C ILE A 12 5.60 1.30 -11.35
N SER A 13 5.16 1.32 -12.61
CA SER A 13 5.84 2.02 -13.69
C SER A 13 5.94 3.53 -13.45
N ALA A 14 4.93 4.14 -12.82
CA ALA A 14 4.94 5.56 -12.48
C ALA A 14 5.81 5.87 -11.24
N THR A 15 6.01 4.90 -10.33
CA THR A 15 6.66 5.12 -9.04
C THR A 15 8.04 5.73 -9.20
N ALA A 16 8.91 5.20 -10.07
CA ALA A 16 10.27 5.72 -10.25
C ALA A 16 10.29 7.21 -10.64
N ARG A 17 9.40 7.63 -11.55
CA ARG A 17 9.30 9.03 -11.99
C ARG A 17 8.74 9.93 -10.90
N LEU A 18 7.70 9.47 -10.21
CA LEU A 18 7.05 10.25 -9.16
C LEU A 18 7.91 10.33 -7.90
N PHE A 19 8.72 9.31 -7.60
CA PHE A 19 9.60 9.27 -6.44
C PHE A 19 10.60 10.42 -6.49
N ASN A 20 11.22 10.63 -7.65
CA ASN A 20 12.18 11.72 -7.85
C ASN A 20 11.55 13.11 -7.83
N ARG A 21 10.24 13.23 -8.16
CA ARG A 21 9.54 14.52 -8.24
C ARG A 21 8.83 14.92 -6.94
N LEU A 22 8.16 13.97 -6.29
CA LEU A 22 7.26 14.20 -5.16
C LEU A 22 7.83 13.69 -3.83
N GLY A 23 8.90 12.90 -3.88
CA GLY A 23 9.51 12.26 -2.72
C GLY A 23 8.66 11.11 -2.13
N PRO A 24 9.25 10.34 -1.20
CA PRO A 24 8.62 9.14 -0.66
C PRO A 24 7.41 9.42 0.23
N ARG A 25 7.42 10.55 0.96
CA ARG A 25 6.33 10.91 1.89
C ARG A 25 4.98 11.07 1.18
N LEU A 26 4.92 11.85 0.11
CA LEU A 26 3.66 12.09 -0.61
C LEU A 26 3.16 10.81 -1.30
N LEU A 27 4.07 10.00 -1.82
CA LEU A 27 3.72 8.76 -2.48
C LEU A 27 3.13 7.71 -1.53
N ILE A 28 3.69 7.57 -0.33
CA ILE A 28 3.13 6.67 0.68
C ILE A 28 1.76 7.16 1.16
N ILE A 29 1.61 8.47 1.40
CA ILE A 29 0.31 9.03 1.82
C ILE A 29 -0.75 8.81 0.73
N THR A 30 -0.44 9.16 -0.52
CA THR A 30 -1.37 8.98 -1.64
C THR A 30 -1.70 7.51 -1.89
N GLY A 31 -0.70 6.62 -1.83
CA GLY A 31 -0.93 5.19 -1.95
C GLY A 31 -1.83 4.62 -0.85
N CYS A 32 -1.59 5.00 0.41
CA CYS A 32 -2.42 4.59 1.55
C CYS A 32 -3.86 5.09 1.42
N LEU A 33 -4.06 6.35 1.00
CA LEU A 33 -5.39 6.92 0.78
C LEU A 33 -6.13 6.22 -0.35
N LEU A 34 -5.47 5.95 -1.49
CA LEU A 34 -6.06 5.22 -2.61
C LEU A 34 -6.44 3.79 -2.21
N GLN A 35 -5.54 3.07 -1.52
CA GLN A 35 -5.78 1.72 -1.04
C GLN A 35 -6.94 1.67 -0.04
N ALA A 36 -6.97 2.59 0.93
CA ALA A 36 -8.05 2.69 1.91
C ALA A 36 -9.38 3.05 1.25
N ALA A 37 -9.41 3.97 0.29
CA ALA A 37 -10.61 4.30 -0.47
C ALA A 37 -11.15 3.07 -1.23
N GLY A 38 -10.27 2.30 -1.88
CA GLY A 38 -10.64 1.05 -2.53
C GLY A 38 -11.26 0.02 -1.58
N ILE A 39 -10.69 -0.14 -0.38
CA ILE A 39 -11.23 -1.03 0.66
C ILE A 39 -12.58 -0.52 1.18
N VAL A 40 -12.74 0.79 1.41
CA VAL A 40 -14.01 1.38 1.87
C VAL A 40 -15.12 1.16 0.84
N LEU A 41 -14.83 1.23 -0.46
CA LEU A 41 -15.83 0.91 -1.48
C LEU A 41 -16.38 -0.52 -1.36
N LEU A 42 -15.59 -1.47 -0.85
CA LEU A 42 -16.07 -2.83 -0.61
C LEU A 42 -17.19 -2.90 0.44
N THR A 43 -17.27 -1.92 1.35
CA THR A 43 -18.35 -1.83 2.36
C THR A 43 -19.73 -1.50 1.77
N GLN A 44 -19.75 -1.04 0.52
CA GLN A 44 -20.95 -0.62 -0.21
C GLN A 44 -21.43 -1.70 -1.20
N ILE A 45 -20.70 -2.80 -1.33
CA ILE A 45 -21.06 -3.89 -2.24
C ILE A 45 -22.21 -4.69 -1.66
N ALA A 46 -23.26 -4.83 -2.45
CA ALA A 46 -24.46 -5.60 -2.14
C ALA A 46 -24.90 -6.41 -3.37
N PRO A 47 -25.82 -7.37 -3.21
CA PRO A 47 -26.43 -8.05 -4.35
C PRO A 47 -27.03 -7.03 -5.33
N GLY A 48 -26.65 -7.12 -6.62
CA GLY A 48 -27.09 -6.19 -7.66
C GLY A 48 -26.23 -4.92 -7.83
N SER A 49 -25.14 -4.76 -7.07
CA SER A 49 -24.20 -3.65 -7.27
C SER A 49 -23.61 -3.66 -8.70
N PRO A 50 -23.40 -2.49 -9.31
CA PRO A 50 -22.85 -2.40 -10.66
C PRO A 50 -21.40 -2.88 -10.69
N TRP A 51 -21.03 -3.60 -11.76
CA TRP A 51 -19.66 -4.08 -11.99
C TRP A 51 -18.61 -2.96 -11.92
N ALA A 52 -18.97 -1.74 -12.30
CA ALA A 52 -18.11 -0.58 -12.22
C ALA A 52 -17.60 -0.32 -10.79
N LEU A 53 -18.41 -0.57 -9.75
CA LEU A 53 -18.00 -0.38 -8.35
C LEU A 53 -16.86 -1.33 -7.98
N LEU A 54 -16.98 -2.61 -8.37
CA LEU A 54 -15.94 -3.62 -8.17
C LEU A 54 -14.66 -3.27 -8.94
N VAL A 55 -14.79 -2.86 -10.20
CA VAL A 55 -13.65 -2.45 -11.04
C VAL A 55 -12.91 -1.28 -10.40
N THR A 56 -13.63 -0.26 -9.93
CA THR A 56 -13.04 0.90 -9.25
C THR A 56 -12.37 0.51 -7.94
N ALA A 57 -13.04 -0.29 -7.09
CA ALA A 57 -12.47 -0.75 -5.83
C ALA A 57 -11.16 -1.51 -6.05
N PHE A 58 -11.15 -2.50 -6.94
CA PHE A 58 -9.95 -3.29 -7.24
C PHE A 58 -8.83 -2.48 -7.89
N SER A 59 -9.17 -1.50 -8.73
CA SER A 59 -8.18 -0.62 -9.36
C SER A 59 -7.53 0.31 -8.33
N LEU A 60 -8.32 0.91 -7.44
CA LEU A 60 -7.82 1.76 -6.35
C LEU A 60 -6.93 0.98 -5.38
N MET A 61 -7.35 -0.24 -5.01
CA MET A 61 -6.56 -1.14 -4.18
C MET A 61 -5.23 -1.49 -4.87
N GLY A 62 -5.28 -1.92 -6.14
CA GLY A 62 -4.07 -2.28 -6.88
C GLY A 62 -3.09 -1.12 -7.04
N ALA A 63 -3.58 0.05 -7.45
CA ALA A 63 -2.74 1.24 -7.58
C ALA A 63 -2.14 1.66 -6.23
N GLY A 64 -2.97 1.79 -5.19
CA GLY A 64 -2.56 2.29 -3.88
C GLY A 64 -1.54 1.39 -3.19
N GLY A 65 -1.83 0.09 -3.09
CA GLY A 65 -0.95 -0.88 -2.45
C GLY A 65 0.41 -1.01 -3.15
N SER A 66 0.41 -0.95 -4.48
CA SER A 66 1.65 -1.05 -5.26
C SER A 66 2.49 0.23 -5.14
N LEU A 67 1.85 1.40 -5.18
CA LEU A 67 2.53 2.68 -4.99
C LEU A 67 3.23 2.75 -3.62
N CYS A 68 2.55 2.32 -2.55
CA CYS A 68 3.15 2.24 -1.21
C CYS A 68 4.34 1.28 -1.16
N SER A 69 4.15 0.04 -1.64
CA SER A 69 5.16 -1.00 -1.58
C SER A 69 6.41 -0.63 -2.39
N SER A 70 6.23 -0.15 -3.63
CA SER A 70 7.34 0.28 -4.48
C SER A 70 8.06 1.51 -3.92
N THR A 71 7.33 2.48 -3.38
CA THR A 71 7.95 3.66 -2.73
C THR A 71 8.74 3.28 -1.50
N ALA A 72 8.19 2.39 -0.65
CA ALA A 72 8.87 1.93 0.55
C ALA A 72 10.13 1.13 0.20
N GLN A 73 10.08 0.29 -0.86
CA GLN A 73 11.24 -0.44 -1.37
C GLN A 73 12.32 0.52 -1.87
N SER A 74 11.96 1.47 -2.73
CA SER A 74 12.91 2.48 -3.24
C SER A 74 13.52 3.31 -2.11
N SER A 75 12.75 3.62 -1.06
CA SER A 75 13.24 4.34 0.11
C SER A 75 14.23 3.50 0.92
N ALA A 76 13.94 2.20 1.12
CA ALA A 76 14.78 1.29 1.89
C ALA A 76 16.16 1.09 1.25
N PHE A 77 16.22 1.10 -0.08
CA PHE A 77 17.46 0.88 -0.82
C PHE A 77 18.19 2.16 -1.24
N LEU A 78 17.64 3.34 -0.92
CA LEU A 78 18.19 4.63 -1.38
C LEU A 78 19.66 4.84 -0.97
N HIS A 79 20.04 4.36 0.22
CA HIS A 79 21.39 4.50 0.79
C HIS A 79 22.15 3.17 0.91
N THR A 80 21.64 2.11 0.29
CA THR A 80 22.31 0.79 0.30
C THR A 80 23.43 0.78 -0.74
N ALA A 81 24.64 0.37 -0.33
CA ALA A 81 25.75 0.20 -1.26
C ALA A 81 25.48 -0.99 -2.20
N ASN A 82 26.01 -0.94 -3.43
CA ASN A 82 25.79 -2.01 -4.42
C ASN A 82 26.23 -3.40 -3.94
N ALA A 83 27.30 -3.47 -3.12
CA ALA A 83 27.79 -4.72 -2.56
C ALA A 83 26.80 -5.35 -1.55
N ASP A 84 26.06 -4.53 -0.81
CA ASP A 84 25.11 -4.98 0.22
C ASP A 84 23.68 -5.16 -0.33
N MET A 85 23.46 -4.79 -1.60
CA MET A 85 22.16 -4.84 -2.25
C MET A 85 21.51 -6.24 -2.26
N PRO A 86 22.26 -7.35 -2.47
CA PRO A 86 21.70 -8.69 -2.36
C PRO A 86 21.11 -8.99 -0.97
N ASP A 87 21.85 -8.67 0.08
CA ASP A 87 21.44 -8.93 1.47
C ASP A 87 20.26 -8.04 1.87
N ALA A 88 20.31 -6.75 1.52
CA ALA A 88 19.20 -5.83 1.74
C ALA A 88 17.92 -6.28 1.02
N SER A 89 18.06 -6.80 -0.21
CA SER A 89 16.93 -7.33 -0.99
C SER A 89 16.35 -8.61 -0.39
N ALA A 90 17.20 -9.49 0.14
CA ALA A 90 16.77 -10.69 0.85
C ALA A 90 15.99 -10.32 2.12
N LEU A 91 16.52 -9.41 2.94
CA LEU A 91 15.84 -8.90 4.14
C LEU A 91 14.50 -8.24 3.80
N TRP A 92 14.45 -7.42 2.76
CA TRP A 92 13.21 -6.80 2.29
C TRP A 92 12.15 -7.85 1.91
N ASN A 93 12.56 -8.91 1.19
CA ASN A 93 11.65 -9.97 0.78
C ASN A 93 11.12 -10.78 1.97
N ILE A 94 11.99 -11.11 2.94
CA ILE A 94 11.59 -11.77 4.19
C ILE A 94 10.59 -10.90 4.96
N ASN A 95 10.90 -9.62 5.16
CA ASN A 95 9.99 -8.68 5.82
C ASN A 95 8.63 -8.62 5.12
N ARG A 96 8.62 -8.58 3.78
CA ARG A 96 7.39 -8.57 2.99
C ARG A 96 6.59 -9.86 3.16
N GLN A 97 7.23 -11.03 3.14
CA GLN A 97 6.55 -12.31 3.34
C GLN A 97 5.94 -12.41 4.74
N LEU A 98 6.70 -12.05 5.78
CA LEU A 98 6.19 -11.99 7.16
C LEU A 98 5.01 -11.02 7.29
N SER A 99 5.11 -9.85 6.67
CA SER A 99 4.03 -8.85 6.66
C SER A 99 2.76 -9.38 5.99
N PHE A 100 2.88 -10.13 4.88
CA PHE A 100 1.73 -10.76 4.23
C PHE A 100 1.10 -11.84 5.13
N CYS A 101 1.91 -12.70 5.74
CA CYS A 101 1.42 -13.72 6.66
C CYS A 101 0.68 -13.10 7.85
N LEU A 102 1.31 -12.16 8.54
CA LEU A 102 0.71 -11.48 9.69
C LEU A 102 -0.54 -10.69 9.30
N GLY A 103 -0.50 -9.96 8.18
CA GLY A 103 -1.63 -9.16 7.70
C GLY A 103 -2.85 -10.02 7.38
N VAL A 104 -2.68 -11.09 6.61
CA VAL A 104 -3.78 -12.01 6.28
C VAL A 104 -4.33 -12.70 7.53
N THR A 105 -3.46 -13.17 8.43
CA THR A 105 -3.88 -13.80 9.69
C THR A 105 -4.67 -12.83 10.57
N LEU A 106 -4.17 -11.60 10.77
CA LEU A 106 -4.84 -10.59 11.59
C LEU A 106 -6.24 -10.29 11.09
N ILE A 107 -6.40 -10.03 9.78
CA ILE A 107 -7.70 -9.72 9.18
C ILE A 107 -8.63 -10.94 9.21
N SER A 108 -8.10 -12.15 8.99
CA SER A 108 -8.90 -13.38 8.99
C SER A 108 -9.42 -13.73 10.39
N VAL A 109 -8.58 -13.59 11.41
CA VAL A 109 -9.00 -13.78 12.82
C VAL A 109 -10.00 -12.71 13.23
N ALA A 110 -9.77 -11.44 12.87
CA ALA A 110 -10.72 -10.37 13.15
C ALA A 110 -12.09 -10.65 12.51
N LEU A 111 -12.14 -11.09 11.25
CA LEU A 111 -13.38 -11.50 10.59
C LEU A 111 -14.05 -12.67 11.32
N ASN A 112 -13.28 -13.70 11.69
CA ASN A 112 -13.81 -14.87 12.39
C ASN A 112 -14.45 -14.48 13.73
N VAL A 113 -13.77 -13.66 14.53
CA VAL A 113 -14.31 -13.14 15.79
C VAL A 113 -15.57 -12.30 15.54
N LEU A 114 -15.55 -11.39 14.56
CA LEU A 114 -16.70 -10.55 14.23
C LEU A 114 -17.90 -11.37 13.73
N MET A 115 -17.68 -12.48 13.03
CA MET A 115 -18.73 -13.41 12.59
C MET A 115 -19.42 -14.12 13.77
N HIS A 116 -18.75 -14.28 14.91
CA HIS A 116 -19.37 -14.81 16.13
C HIS A 116 -20.20 -13.76 16.90
N LEU A 117 -19.94 -12.46 16.68
CA LEU A 117 -20.52 -11.37 17.45
C LEU A 117 -21.62 -10.60 16.68
N LEU A 118 -21.56 -10.59 15.35
CA LEU A 118 -22.39 -9.76 14.49
C LEU A 118 -23.06 -10.59 13.38
N ALA A 119 -24.13 -10.05 12.80
CA ALA A 119 -24.70 -10.60 11.58
C ALA A 119 -23.65 -10.60 10.44
N PRO A 120 -23.67 -11.59 9.50
CA PRO A 120 -22.60 -11.76 8.52
C PRO A 120 -22.26 -10.51 7.69
N ALA A 121 -23.28 -9.79 7.23
CA ALA A 121 -23.09 -8.55 6.46
C ALA A 121 -22.41 -7.44 7.29
N ALA A 122 -22.75 -7.33 8.57
CA ALA A 122 -22.13 -6.37 9.48
C ALA A 122 -20.68 -6.76 9.81
N ALA A 123 -20.39 -8.05 10.00
CA ALA A 123 -19.05 -8.56 10.24
C ALA A 123 -18.09 -8.25 9.07
N TRP A 124 -18.53 -8.47 7.83
CA TRP A 124 -17.74 -8.12 6.64
C TRP A 124 -17.48 -6.61 6.53
N ARG A 125 -18.50 -5.78 6.72
CA ARG A 125 -18.35 -4.31 6.66
C ARG A 125 -17.42 -3.79 7.76
N ALA A 126 -17.54 -4.32 8.97
CA ALA A 126 -16.63 -4.01 10.07
C ALA A 126 -15.19 -4.42 9.77
N THR A 127 -14.98 -5.61 9.18
CA THR A 127 -13.65 -6.11 8.79
C THR A 127 -13.02 -5.24 7.71
N PHE A 128 -13.76 -4.86 6.66
CA PHE A 128 -13.24 -3.94 5.64
C PHE A 128 -12.94 -2.56 6.23
N THR A 129 -13.78 -2.05 7.14
CA THR A 129 -13.53 -0.77 7.82
C THR A 129 -12.26 -0.84 8.67
N LEU A 130 -12.06 -1.94 9.41
CA LEU A 130 -10.83 -2.20 10.17
C LEU A 130 -9.61 -2.26 9.23
N ALA A 131 -9.69 -2.99 8.12
CA ALA A 131 -8.61 -3.09 7.15
C ALA A 131 -8.26 -1.72 6.53
N ALA A 132 -9.26 -0.90 6.22
CA ALA A 132 -9.05 0.46 5.74
C ALA A 132 -8.36 1.34 6.78
N ALA A 133 -8.78 1.26 8.06
CA ALA A 133 -8.15 2.00 9.14
C ALA A 133 -6.69 1.58 9.36
N LEU A 134 -6.41 0.26 9.37
CA LEU A 134 -5.04 -0.26 9.49
C LEU A 134 -4.14 0.18 8.34
N THR A 135 -4.68 0.27 7.12
CA THR A 135 -3.97 0.77 5.93
C THR A 135 -3.52 2.23 6.08
N LEU A 136 -4.20 3.02 6.91
CA LEU A 136 -3.86 4.42 7.16
C LEU A 136 -2.84 4.60 8.30
N LEU A 137 -2.51 3.58 9.08
CA LEU A 137 -1.50 3.66 10.14
C LEU A 137 -0.15 4.23 9.66
N PRO A 138 0.40 3.82 8.50
CA PRO A 138 1.66 4.37 8.00
C PRO A 138 1.61 5.88 7.73
N VAL A 139 0.43 6.46 7.46
CA VAL A 139 0.26 7.91 7.23
C VAL A 139 0.65 8.71 8.48
N PHE A 140 0.38 8.17 9.68
CA PHE A 140 0.80 8.76 10.94
C PHE A 140 2.31 8.70 11.15
N PHE A 141 3.00 7.73 10.55
CA PHE A 141 4.45 7.62 10.62
C PHE A 141 5.16 8.28 9.43
N ALA A 142 4.43 8.67 8.39
CA ALA A 142 4.97 9.26 7.17
C ALA A 142 5.71 10.58 7.39
N TRP A 143 5.55 11.21 8.55
CA TRP A 143 6.22 12.46 8.93
C TRP A 143 7.69 12.22 9.22
N ARG A 144 8.07 10.97 9.54
CA ARG A 144 9.47 10.53 9.72
C ARG A 144 10.19 10.31 8.40
N LEU A 145 9.47 10.28 7.27
CA LEU A 145 10.07 10.05 5.96
C LEU A 145 10.63 11.36 5.39
N PRO A 146 11.80 11.29 4.72
CA PRO A 146 12.42 12.45 4.09
C PRO A 146 11.46 13.13 3.09
N SER A 147 11.46 14.46 3.12
CA SER A 147 10.72 15.27 2.16
C SER A 147 11.40 15.20 0.79
N ALA A 148 10.65 15.46 -0.30
CA ALA A 148 11.20 15.54 -1.66
C ALA A 148 12.45 16.44 -1.78
N ALA A 149 12.47 17.53 -1.01
CA ALA A 149 13.58 18.47 -0.94
C ALA A 149 14.90 17.81 -0.51
N VAL A 150 14.86 16.83 0.39
CA VAL A 150 16.04 16.11 0.89
C VAL A 150 16.53 15.12 -0.18
N VAL A 151 15.62 14.42 -0.85
CA VAL A 151 15.97 13.47 -1.93
C VAL A 151 16.61 14.18 -3.13
N LEU A 152 16.09 15.35 -3.52
CA LEU A 152 16.65 16.15 -4.61
C LEU A 152 18.04 16.70 -4.28
N SER A 153 18.31 17.07 -3.02
CA SER A 153 19.64 17.52 -2.60
C SER A 153 20.71 16.43 -2.75
N PHE A 154 20.38 15.17 -2.46
CA PHE A 154 21.30 14.04 -2.62
C PHE A 154 21.62 13.71 -4.07
N LEU A 155 20.65 13.83 -4.98
CA LEU A 155 20.89 13.62 -6.42
C LEU A 155 21.82 14.70 -6.98
N SER A 156 21.67 15.95 -6.54
CA SER A 156 22.56 17.05 -6.93
C SER A 156 23.99 16.91 -6.39
N GLU A 157 24.17 16.20 -5.27
CA GLU A 157 25.50 16.00 -4.66
C GLU A 157 26.25 14.81 -5.28
N LYS A 158 25.53 13.83 -5.82
CA LYS A 158 26.10 12.66 -6.51
C LYS A 158 26.50 12.94 -7.97
N GLU A 159 26.00 14.02 -8.56
CA GLU A 159 26.37 14.51 -9.91
C GLU A 159 27.60 15.45 -9.90
N LYS A 160 28.14 15.81 -8.72
CA LYS A 160 29.39 16.56 -8.58
C LYS A 160 30.55 15.63 -8.27
#